data_AF-A0A2V6L3B5-F1
#
_entry.id   AF-A0A2V6L3B5-F1
#
_cell.length_a   1.000
_cell.length_b   1.000
_cell.length_c   1.000
_cell.angle_alpha   90.00
_cell.angle_beta   90.00
_cell.angle_gamma   90.00
#
_symmetry.space_group_name_H-M   'P 1'
#
loop_
_entity.id
_entity.type
_entity.pdbx_description
1 polymer ?
#
loop_
_entity_poly.entity_id
_entity_poly.type
_entity_poly.pdbx_seq_one_letter_code
_entity_poly.pdbx_strand_id
1 'polypeptide(L)'
;MEQVPDFKIRPARLEDVPVILQLIRDLATYEREPEQVTATEEQLVDVLFGEKPAAEVLLAFEGDSPVGFAVYFYNFSTWLGQPGLYLEDLFVKPDKRGNGYGRALLVELANIARDRDCGRMEWAVLDWNEPAIKFYRALGAKPMHEWTVFRLTRAEIARLAEDQQQEQE
;
A
#
# COMPACT_ATOMS: atom_id res chain seq x y z
N MET A 1 -1.26 -28.78 -16.87
CA MET A 1 -2.02 -27.63 -16.35
C MET A 1 -1.84 -27.65 -14.85
N GLU A 2 -1.00 -26.78 -14.30
CA GLU A 2 -0.90 -26.59 -12.85
C GLU A 2 -2.24 -26.02 -12.36
N GLN A 3 -2.84 -26.68 -11.37
CA GLN A 3 -4.03 -26.15 -10.71
C GLN A 3 -3.62 -24.87 -10.00
N VAL A 4 -4.18 -23.74 -10.41
CA VAL A 4 -4.08 -22.50 -9.62
C VAL A 4 -4.79 -22.78 -8.30
N PRO A 5 -4.13 -22.63 -7.15
CA PRO A 5 -4.78 -22.85 -5.86
C PRO A 5 -6.03 -21.98 -5.77
N ASP A 6 -7.11 -22.53 -5.22
CA ASP A 6 -8.33 -21.75 -4.99
C ASP A 6 -8.03 -20.68 -3.95
N PHE A 7 -8.10 -19.43 -4.37
CA PHE A 7 -7.77 -18.29 -3.52
C PHE A 7 -8.71 -17.13 -3.74
N LYS A 8 -8.88 -16.35 -2.69
CA LYS A 8 -9.83 -15.24 -2.65
C LYS A 8 -9.13 -13.94 -2.31
N ILE A 9 -9.45 -12.89 -3.04
CA ILE A 9 -9.18 -11.51 -2.65
C ILE A 9 -10.47 -10.91 -2.10
N ARG A 10 -10.42 -10.21 -0.97
CA ARG A 10 -11.56 -9.47 -0.45
C ARG A 10 -11.13 -8.20 0.30
N PRO A 11 -12.03 -7.20 0.42
CA PRO A 11 -11.87 -6.14 1.39
C PRO A 11 -11.71 -6.71 2.81
N ALA A 12 -10.82 -6.08 3.58
CA ALA A 12 -10.70 -6.34 5.00
C ALA A 12 -11.93 -5.84 5.76
N ARG A 13 -12.13 -6.41 6.94
CA ARG A 13 -13.16 -6.05 7.91
C ARG A 13 -12.50 -5.76 9.26
N LEU A 14 -13.28 -5.22 10.18
CA LEU A 14 -12.80 -4.85 11.52
C LEU A 14 -12.14 -6.04 12.23
N GLU A 15 -12.69 -7.25 12.08
CA GLU A 15 -12.15 -8.47 12.65
C GLU A 15 -10.77 -8.89 12.10
N ASP A 16 -10.34 -8.33 10.96
CA ASP A 16 -9.05 -8.64 10.33
C ASP A 16 -7.89 -7.77 10.86
N VAL A 17 -8.14 -6.77 11.71
CA VAL A 17 -7.09 -5.85 12.21
C VAL A 17 -5.87 -6.58 12.80
N PRO A 18 -6.02 -7.64 13.62
CA PRO A 18 -4.86 -8.37 14.13
C PRO A 18 -4.02 -9.00 13.01
N VAL A 19 -4.67 -9.51 11.96
CA VAL A 19 -4.00 -10.09 10.78
C VAL A 19 -3.29 -9.01 9.97
N ILE A 20 -3.93 -7.85 9.79
CA ILE A 20 -3.34 -6.71 9.09
C ILE A 20 -2.06 -6.26 9.82
N LEU A 21 -2.13 -6.06 11.14
CA LEU A 21 -0.96 -5.65 11.92
C LEU A 21 0.17 -6.67 11.82
N GLN A 22 -0.14 -7.97 11.84
CA GLN A 22 0.87 -9.01 11.65
C GLN A 22 1.51 -8.93 10.26
N LEU A 23 0.74 -8.75 9.20
CA LEU A 23 1.27 -8.64 7.84
C LEU A 23 2.11 -7.37 7.62
N ILE A 24 1.77 -6.25 8.28
CA ILE A 24 2.60 -5.04 8.32
C ILE A 24 3.96 -5.34 8.97
N ARG A 25 3.97 -6.04 10.11
CA ARG A 25 5.22 -6.44 10.79
C ARG A 25 6.06 -7.40 9.94
N ASP A 26 5.42 -8.36 9.28
CA ASP A 26 6.08 -9.28 8.37
C ASP A 26 6.72 -8.54 7.18
N LEU A 27 6.02 -7.55 6.61
CA LEU A 27 6.52 -6.68 5.55
C LEU A 27 7.72 -5.86 6.04
N ALA A 28 7.59 -5.15 7.16
CA ALA A 28 8.67 -4.33 7.72
C ALA A 28 9.93 -5.16 8.03
N THR A 29 9.74 -6.40 8.49
CA THR A 29 10.85 -7.35 8.69
C THR A 29 11.53 -7.70 7.34
N TYR A 30 10.75 -7.92 6.28
CA TYR A 30 11.27 -8.17 4.94
C TYR A 30 12.00 -6.96 4.37
N GLU A 31 11.51 -5.75 4.63
CA GLU A 31 12.10 -4.48 4.21
C GLU A 31 13.28 -4.02 5.07
N ARG A 32 13.60 -4.78 6.13
CA ARG A 32 14.72 -4.55 7.07
C ARG A 32 14.52 -3.34 8.00
N GLU A 33 13.27 -2.95 8.24
CA GLU A 33 12.87 -1.82 9.08
C GLU A 33 11.83 -2.22 10.17
N PRO A 34 11.96 -3.37 10.87
CA PRO A 34 10.94 -3.84 11.81
C PRO A 34 10.69 -2.87 12.98
N GLU A 35 11.72 -2.16 13.41
CA GLU A 35 11.66 -1.20 14.53
C GLU A 35 10.83 0.06 14.21
N GLN A 36 10.51 0.30 12.93
CA GLN A 36 9.67 1.44 12.52
C GLN A 36 8.18 1.19 12.77
N VAL A 37 7.77 -0.07 12.97
CA VAL A 37 6.36 -0.42 13.18
C VAL A 37 5.93 -0.08 14.61
N THR A 38 5.46 1.15 14.77
CA THR A 38 4.89 1.65 16.03
C THR A 38 3.36 1.53 16.08
N ALA A 39 2.74 1.09 14.99
CA ALA A 39 1.29 0.93 14.89
C ALA A 39 0.72 -0.08 15.90
N THR A 40 -0.42 0.25 16.49
CA THR A 40 -1.21 -0.64 17.36
C THR A 40 -2.52 -1.05 16.69
N GLU A 41 -3.14 -2.13 17.17
CA GLU A 41 -4.46 -2.56 16.67
C GLU A 41 -5.51 -1.46 16.86
N GLU A 42 -5.52 -0.78 18.01
CA GLU A 42 -6.43 0.34 18.29
C GLU A 42 -6.27 1.48 17.27
N GLN A 43 -5.04 1.89 16.98
CA GLN A 43 -4.79 2.91 15.95
C GLN A 43 -5.25 2.45 14.56
N LEU A 44 -5.04 1.17 14.21
CA LEU A 44 -5.49 0.64 12.92
C LEU A 44 -7.01 0.54 12.83
N VAL A 45 -7.72 0.24 13.93
CA VAL A 45 -9.18 0.31 13.97
C VAL A 45 -9.65 1.71 13.59
N ASP A 46 -9.10 2.74 14.24
CA ASP A 46 -9.52 4.12 14.00
C ASP A 46 -9.18 4.59 12.57
N VAL A 47 -7.96 4.29 12.10
CA VAL A 47 -7.46 4.78 10.81
C VAL A 47 -8.10 4.05 9.62
N LEU A 48 -8.41 2.75 9.75
CA LEU A 48 -8.94 1.94 8.65
C LEU A 48 -10.48 1.82 8.67
N PHE A 49 -11.11 1.98 9.83
CA PHE A 49 -12.54 1.72 10.02
C PHE A 49 -13.29 2.81 10.80
N GLY A 50 -12.64 3.94 11.13
CA GLY A 50 -13.28 5.10 11.74
C GLY A 50 -14.25 5.84 10.79
N GLU A 51 -14.81 6.96 11.26
CA GLU A 51 -15.79 7.76 10.49
C GLU A 51 -15.24 8.25 9.14
N LYS A 52 -13.94 8.53 9.09
CA LYS A 52 -13.22 8.96 7.88
C LYS A 52 -11.95 8.10 7.73
N PRO A 53 -12.07 6.90 7.15
CA PRO A 53 -10.92 6.02 6.96
C PRO A 53 -9.85 6.72 6.12
N ALA A 54 -8.60 6.65 6.56
CA ALA A 54 -7.47 7.21 5.82
C ALA A 54 -6.97 6.27 4.72
N ALA A 55 -7.22 4.96 4.87
CA ALA A 55 -6.83 3.93 3.93
C ALA A 55 -7.82 2.75 3.96
N GLU A 56 -7.75 1.93 2.92
CA GLU A 56 -8.49 0.69 2.75
C GLU A 56 -7.51 -0.48 2.59
N VAL A 57 -7.97 -1.70 2.89
CA VAL A 57 -7.13 -2.90 2.83
C VAL A 57 -7.82 -4.02 2.05
N LEU A 58 -7.08 -4.64 1.14
CA LEU A 58 -7.42 -5.93 0.53
C LEU A 58 -6.60 -7.04 1.17
N LEU A 59 -7.23 -8.18 1.41
CA LEU A 59 -6.58 -9.39 1.91
C LEU A 59 -6.68 -10.52 0.88
N ALA A 60 -5.56 -11.23 0.72
CA ALA A 60 -5.48 -12.46 -0.06
C ALA A 60 -5.53 -13.67 0.88
N PHE A 61 -6.41 -14.63 0.56
CA PHE A 61 -6.61 -15.84 1.32
C PHE A 61 -6.41 -17.09 0.46
N GLU A 62 -5.70 -18.07 0.99
CA GLU A 62 -5.66 -19.45 0.49
C GLU A 62 -6.49 -20.30 1.47
N GLY A 63 -7.70 -20.72 1.05
CA GLY A 63 -8.72 -21.20 1.98
C GLY A 63 -9.08 -20.13 3.02
N ASP A 64 -8.96 -20.47 4.31
CA ASP A 64 -9.19 -19.54 5.43
C ASP A 64 -7.89 -18.84 5.91
N SER A 65 -6.75 -19.14 5.29
CA SER A 65 -5.46 -18.61 5.71
C SER A 65 -5.11 -17.30 5.01
N PRO A 66 -4.85 -16.19 5.73
CA PRO A 66 -4.36 -14.96 5.12
C PRO A 66 -2.90 -15.12 4.66
N VAL A 67 -2.66 -14.91 3.37
CA VAL A 67 -1.36 -15.11 2.71
C VAL A 67 -0.72 -13.83 2.18
N GLY A 68 -1.48 -12.74 2.13
CA GLY A 68 -0.98 -11.44 1.68
C GLY A 68 -2.02 -10.33 1.83
N PHE A 69 -1.59 -9.10 1.60
CA PHE A 69 -2.44 -7.92 1.68
C PHE A 69 -1.96 -6.80 0.76
N ALA A 70 -2.87 -5.85 0.54
CA ALA A 70 -2.54 -4.56 -0.04
C ALA A 70 -3.22 -3.44 0.74
N VAL A 71 -2.47 -2.42 1.16
CA VAL A 71 -2.98 -1.20 1.81
C VAL A 71 -2.93 -0.07 0.80
N TYR A 72 -4.03 0.67 0.66
CA TYR A 72 -4.12 1.72 -0.35
C TYR A 72 -5.03 2.86 0.09
N PHE A 73 -4.86 4.01 -0.53
CA PHE A 73 -5.66 5.20 -0.29
C PHE A 73 -5.81 6.01 -1.59
N TYR A 74 -6.55 7.12 -1.53
CA TYR A 74 -6.78 7.98 -2.69
C TYR A 74 -5.96 9.26 -2.60
N ASN A 75 -5.25 9.56 -3.67
CA ASN A 75 -4.61 10.85 -3.89
C ASN A 75 -5.37 11.62 -4.99
N PHE A 76 -4.83 12.76 -5.42
CA PHE A 76 -5.43 13.58 -6.45
C PHE A 76 -4.39 14.01 -7.47
N SER A 77 -4.78 14.08 -8.75
CA SER A 77 -3.98 14.68 -9.81
C SER A 77 -4.58 16.01 -10.20
N THR A 78 -3.89 17.10 -9.90
CA THR A 78 -4.30 18.45 -10.33
C THR A 78 -4.22 18.61 -11.84
N TRP A 79 -3.36 17.86 -12.53
CA TRP A 79 -3.23 17.92 -13.98
C TRP A 79 -4.31 17.13 -14.72
N LEU A 80 -4.81 16.03 -14.12
CA LEU A 80 -5.93 15.27 -14.69
C LEU A 80 -7.28 15.75 -14.17
N GLY A 81 -7.33 16.46 -13.05
CA GLY A 81 -8.58 16.80 -12.37
C GLY A 81 -9.31 15.56 -11.82
N GLN A 82 -8.60 14.46 -11.60
CA GLN A 82 -9.15 13.16 -11.21
C GLN A 82 -8.51 12.63 -9.93
N PRO A 83 -9.23 11.79 -9.16
CA PRO A 83 -8.61 11.01 -8.10
C PRO A 83 -7.54 10.08 -8.68
N GLY A 84 -6.61 9.67 -7.84
CA GLY A 84 -5.70 8.56 -8.11
C GLY A 84 -5.75 7.56 -6.96
N LEU A 85 -5.34 6.33 -7.23
CA LEU A 85 -5.15 5.31 -6.20
C LEU A 85 -3.66 5.21 -5.88
N TYR A 86 -3.30 5.38 -4.62
CA TYR A 86 -1.95 5.16 -4.15
C TYR A 86 -1.89 3.86 -3.35
N LEU A 87 -1.05 2.94 -3.78
CA LEU A 87 -0.77 1.68 -3.10
C LEU A 87 0.42 1.92 -2.16
N GLU A 88 0.14 1.85 -0.85
CA GLU A 88 1.13 2.03 0.23
C GLU A 88 1.95 0.74 0.40
N ASP A 89 1.28 -0.36 0.73
CA ASP A 89 1.90 -1.64 1.01
C ASP A 89 1.37 -2.72 0.08
N LEU A 90 2.26 -3.55 -0.47
CA LEU A 90 1.91 -4.81 -1.14
C LEU A 90 2.83 -5.92 -0.64
N PHE A 91 2.23 -6.92 0.02
CA PHE A 91 3.00 -8.04 0.56
C PHE A 91 2.29 -9.37 0.37
N VAL A 92 3.10 -10.37 0.07
CA VAL A 92 2.73 -11.79 0.08
C VAL A 92 3.80 -12.52 0.88
N LYS A 93 3.36 -13.37 1.81
CA LYS A 93 4.26 -14.18 2.65
C LYS A 93 5.30 -14.91 1.79
N PRO A 94 6.59 -14.92 2.17
CA PRO A 94 7.66 -15.43 1.31
C PRO A 94 7.44 -16.85 0.77
N ASP A 95 6.90 -17.76 1.59
CA ASP A 95 6.57 -19.15 1.25
C ASP A 95 5.37 -19.29 0.30
N LYS A 96 4.60 -18.21 0.10
CA LYS A 96 3.42 -18.16 -0.77
C LYS A 96 3.68 -17.41 -2.08
N ARG A 97 4.88 -16.85 -2.29
CA ARG A 97 5.24 -16.14 -3.52
C ARG A 97 5.32 -17.09 -4.71
N GLY A 98 5.08 -16.57 -5.92
CA GLY A 98 5.02 -17.36 -7.15
C GLY A 98 3.66 -17.98 -7.47
N ASN A 99 2.71 -17.98 -6.53
CA ASN A 99 1.36 -18.54 -6.71
C ASN A 99 0.32 -17.54 -7.26
N GLY A 100 0.74 -16.34 -7.68
CA GLY A 100 -0.14 -15.36 -8.33
C GLY A 100 -0.87 -14.37 -7.39
N TYR A 101 -0.77 -14.50 -6.06
CA TYR A 101 -1.45 -13.62 -5.09
C TYR A 101 -1.18 -12.13 -5.29
N GLY A 102 0.09 -11.74 -5.45
CA GLY A 102 0.47 -10.33 -5.63
C GLY A 102 -0.11 -9.73 -6.91
N ARG A 103 -0.17 -10.52 -8.00
CA ARG A 103 -0.81 -10.10 -9.25
C ARG A 103 -2.32 -9.95 -9.07
N ALA A 104 -2.96 -10.86 -8.35
CA ALA A 104 -4.40 -10.79 -8.11
C ALA A 104 -4.78 -9.57 -7.26
N LEU A 105 -4.00 -9.24 -6.23
CA LEU A 105 -4.17 -8.01 -5.44
C LEU A 105 -4.08 -6.76 -6.33
N LEU A 106 -3.05 -6.67 -7.19
CA LEU A 106 -2.90 -5.53 -8.11
C LEU A 106 -4.02 -5.44 -9.16
N VAL A 107 -4.52 -6.57 -9.64
CA VAL A 107 -5.67 -6.60 -10.56
C VAL A 107 -6.92 -6.08 -9.86
N GLU A 108 -7.15 -6.48 -8.61
CA GLU A 108 -8.30 -5.99 -7.84
C GLU A 108 -8.19 -4.49 -7.56
N LEU A 109 -7.00 -3.98 -7.21
CA LEU A 109 -6.76 -2.54 -7.08
C LEU A 109 -6.98 -1.80 -8.41
N ALA A 110 -6.58 -2.37 -9.54
CA ALA A 110 -6.84 -1.77 -10.85
C ALA A 110 -8.34 -1.73 -11.20
N ASN A 111 -9.11 -2.75 -10.81
CA ASN A 111 -10.56 -2.74 -10.94
C ASN A 111 -11.17 -1.64 -10.07
N ILE A 112 -10.75 -1.53 -8.81
CA ILE A 112 -11.21 -0.48 -7.88
C ILE A 112 -10.89 0.91 -8.43
N ALA A 113 -9.66 1.13 -8.88
CA ALA A 113 -9.23 2.39 -9.49
C ALA A 113 -10.08 2.75 -10.71
N ARG A 114 -10.32 1.79 -11.62
CA ARG A 114 -11.19 2.00 -12.78
C ARG A 114 -12.63 2.34 -12.37
N ASP A 115 -13.20 1.57 -11.46
CA ASP A 115 -14.61 1.70 -11.07
C ASP A 115 -14.88 2.97 -10.26
N ARG A 116 -13.83 3.56 -9.66
CA ARG A 116 -13.87 4.86 -8.95
C ARG A 116 -13.34 6.03 -9.79
N ASP A 117 -13.18 5.86 -11.10
CA ASP A 117 -12.70 6.89 -12.04
C ASP A 117 -11.34 7.51 -11.67
N CYS A 118 -10.44 6.69 -11.13
CA CYS A 118 -9.06 7.12 -10.88
C CYS A 118 -8.29 7.24 -12.19
N GLY A 119 -7.65 8.40 -12.41
CA GLY A 119 -6.83 8.64 -13.59
C GLY A 119 -5.47 7.94 -13.56
N ARG A 120 -5.02 7.48 -12.39
CA ARG A 120 -3.73 6.80 -12.20
C ARG A 120 -3.72 5.89 -10.97
N MET A 121 -2.79 4.94 -10.99
CA MET A 121 -2.40 4.10 -9.85
C MET A 121 -0.88 4.21 -9.65
N GLU A 122 -0.43 4.51 -8.43
CA GLU A 122 0.97 4.79 -8.11
C GLU A 122 1.40 4.06 -6.83
N TRP A 123 2.69 3.73 -6.72
CA TRP A 123 3.30 3.16 -5.52
C TRP A 123 4.81 3.43 -5.51
N ALA A 124 5.41 3.35 -4.33
CA ALA A 124 6.86 3.34 -4.17
C ALA A 124 7.40 1.90 -4.21
N VAL A 125 8.67 1.75 -4.56
CA VAL A 125 9.40 0.49 -4.45
C VAL A 125 10.83 0.80 -4.04
N LEU A 126 11.37 0.00 -3.12
CA LEU A 126 12.77 0.11 -2.71
C LEU A 126 13.69 -0.13 -3.93
N ASP A 127 14.69 0.72 -4.09
CA ASP A 127 15.61 0.73 -5.24
C ASP A 127 16.37 -0.60 -5.43
N TRP A 128 16.65 -1.29 -4.33
CA TRP A 128 17.32 -2.59 -4.33
C TRP A 128 16.39 -3.76 -4.66
N ASN A 129 15.06 -3.57 -4.67
CA ASN A 129 14.08 -4.63 -4.85
C ASN A 129 13.86 -4.96 -6.35
N GLU A 130 14.94 -5.37 -7.02
CA GLU A 130 14.96 -5.74 -8.43
C GLU A 130 13.85 -6.75 -8.84
N PRO A 131 13.52 -7.78 -8.03
CA PRO A 131 12.41 -8.69 -8.36
C PRO A 131 11.06 -7.95 -8.47
N ALA A 132 10.75 -7.04 -7.54
CA ALA A 132 9.52 -6.26 -7.58
C ALA A 132 9.53 -5.28 -8.76
N ILE A 133 10.65 -4.58 -9.01
CA ILE A 133 10.79 -3.66 -10.14
C ILE A 133 10.52 -4.36 -11.48
N LYS A 134 11.09 -5.55 -11.70
CA LYS A 134 10.83 -6.35 -12.90
C LYS A 134 9.37 -6.75 -13.03
N PHE A 135 8.76 -7.18 -11.93
CA PHE A 135 7.35 -7.53 -11.87
C PHE A 135 6.45 -6.32 -12.25
N TYR A 136 6.70 -5.15 -11.68
CA TYR A 136 5.94 -3.94 -11.98
C TYR A 136 6.09 -3.48 -13.44
N ARG A 137 7.31 -3.53 -14.00
CA ARG A 137 7.54 -3.23 -15.43
C ARG A 137 6.79 -4.19 -16.34
N ALA A 138 6.73 -5.48 -16.00
CA ALA A 138 5.97 -6.47 -16.76
C ALA A 138 4.45 -6.22 -16.75
N LEU A 139 3.94 -5.49 -15.75
CA LEU A 139 2.55 -5.03 -15.69
C LEU A 139 2.31 -3.72 -16.48
N GLY A 140 3.35 -3.11 -17.04
CA GLY A 140 3.28 -1.85 -17.76
C GLY A 140 3.48 -0.60 -16.90
N ALA A 141 3.81 -0.75 -15.61
CA ALA A 141 4.16 0.39 -14.75
C ALA A 141 5.48 1.02 -15.21
N LYS A 142 5.55 2.35 -15.14
CA LYS A 142 6.73 3.14 -15.56
C LYS A 142 7.29 3.89 -14.37
N PRO A 143 8.62 3.89 -14.16
CA PRO A 143 9.24 4.68 -13.10
C PRO A 143 9.15 6.18 -13.39
N MET A 144 8.99 6.99 -12.34
CA MET A 144 8.95 8.44 -12.40
C MET A 144 10.32 9.03 -12.04
N HIS A 145 11.28 9.01 -12.96
CA HIS A 145 12.67 9.38 -12.68
C HIS A 145 12.91 10.88 -12.38
N GLU A 146 12.00 11.75 -12.81
CA GLU A 146 12.11 13.21 -12.59
C GLU A 146 11.59 13.65 -11.22
N TRP A 147 10.95 12.74 -10.47
CA TRP A 147 10.32 13.02 -9.19
C TRP A 147 10.94 12.16 -8.10
N THR A 148 11.15 12.76 -6.93
CA THR A 148 11.63 12.05 -5.73
C THR A 148 10.78 12.41 -4.52
N VAL A 149 10.82 11.57 -3.50
CA VAL A 149 10.02 11.75 -2.27
C VAL A 149 10.81 12.59 -1.27
N PHE A 150 10.24 13.73 -0.88
CA PHE A 150 10.68 14.51 0.28
C PHE A 150 9.73 14.23 1.45
N ARG A 151 10.26 14.08 2.66
CA ARG A 151 9.49 13.75 3.86
C ARG A 151 9.89 14.63 5.03
N LEU A 152 8.88 15.21 5.69
CA LEU A 152 8.98 15.78 7.03
C LEU A 152 8.29 14.84 8.01
N THR A 153 8.91 14.53 9.15
CA THR A 153 8.26 13.75 10.20
C THR A 153 7.49 14.66 11.15
N ARG A 154 6.83 14.10 12.16
CA ARG A 154 6.02 14.86 13.13
C ARG A 154 6.77 16.08 13.70
N ALA A 155 8.05 15.92 14.04
CA ALA A 155 8.86 17.01 14.60
C ALA A 155 9.11 18.13 13.58
N GLU A 156 9.52 17.79 12.35
CA GLU A 156 9.75 18.82 11.33
C GLU A 156 8.47 19.47 10.82
N ILE A 157 7.34 18.74 10.79
CA ILE A 157 6.02 19.29 10.49
C ILE A 157 5.64 20.34 11.55
N ALA A 158 5.77 20.00 12.84
CA ALA A 158 5.46 20.93 13.93
C ALA A 158 6.33 22.18 13.84
N ARG A 159 7.64 22.00 13.61
CA ARG A 159 8.57 23.11 13.43
C ARG A 159 8.19 24.01 12.25
N LEU A 160 7.83 23.43 11.10
CA LEU A 160 7.41 24.21 9.92
C LEU A 160 6.11 24.96 10.17
N ALA A 161 5.15 24.37 10.89
CA ALA A 161 3.88 25.01 11.21
C ALA A 161 4.03 26.21 12.16
N GLU A 162 5.08 26.22 12.97
CA GLU A 162 5.42 27.32 13.88
C GLU A 162 6.35 28.36 13.23
N ASP A 163 6.85 28.09 12.02
CA ASP A 163 7.77 28.97 11.32
C ASP A 163 7.04 30.22 10.84
N GLN A 164 7.30 31.34 11.53
CA GLN A 164 6.79 32.67 11.16
C GLN A 164 7.79 33.47 10.32
N GLN A 165 8.82 32.83 9.73
CA GLN A 165 9.73 33.54 8.84
C GLN A 165 9.03 34.00 7.57
N GLN A 166 8.91 35.33 7.45
CA GLN A 166 8.57 36.06 6.25
C GLN A 166 9.49 35.63 5.10
N GLU A 167 8.88 35.35 3.96
CA GLU A 167 9.55 35.13 2.67
C GLU A 167 10.72 36.12 2.49
N GLN A 168 11.93 35.59 2.33
CA GLN A 168 12.88 36.19 1.41
C GLN A 168 12.90 35.29 0.19
N GLU A 169 12.38 35.86 -0.90
CA GLU A 169 12.24 35.28 -2.25
C GLU A 169 13.47 34.51 -2.76
#